data_AF-A0A2S4UBA9-F1
#
_entry.id   AF-A0A2S4UBA9-F1
#
_cell.length_a   1.000
_cell.length_b   1.000
_cell.length_c   1.000
_cell.angle_alpha   90.00
_cell.angle_beta   90.00
_cell.angle_gamma   90.00
#
_symmetry.space_group_name_H-M   'P 1'
#
loop_
_entity.id
_entity.type
_entity.pdbx_description
1 polymer ?
#
loop_
_entity_poly.entity_id
_entity_poly.type
_entity_poly.pdbx_seq_one_letter_code
_entity_poly.pdbx_strand_id
1 'polypeptide(L)'
;MCLFALQTGLLIGNSIEYTIISRARRTNLQPRRDAPAFGKILAMVVSAAGPLTWLGSIFVFTWGPISWRGPVTYSMMIAPSGTILRYYLAKLNLRQLSTNNGFPTGTFLANVIATALLALFSALQYTSAARINSEYCAGLQGLRDGFCGCLSTISTFFLEVYRAGPCYKTFRYALTSWISGQFLCLMIFGIYVWIYDPQERCAFPT
;
A
#
# COMPACT_ATOMS: atom_id res chain seq x y z
N MET A 1 6.44 -1.14 -13.54
CA MET A 1 5.17 -0.65 -12.96
C MET A 1 5.36 0.36 -11.82
N CYS A 2 6.16 0.09 -10.77
CA CYS A 2 6.38 1.06 -9.68
C CYS A 2 7.05 2.39 -10.10
N LEU A 3 8.08 2.37 -10.95
CA LEU A 3 8.74 3.60 -11.41
C LEU A 3 7.83 4.47 -12.29
N PHE A 4 7.05 3.84 -13.17
CA PHE A 4 6.07 4.54 -14.01
C PHE A 4 4.96 5.15 -13.16
N ALA A 5 4.43 4.43 -12.16
CA ALA A 5 3.44 4.96 -11.22
C ALA A 5 3.99 6.07 -10.30
N LEU A 6 5.26 5.96 -9.90
CA LEU A 6 5.95 7.00 -9.12
C LEU A 6 6.17 8.26 -9.97
N GLN A 7 6.59 8.09 -11.23
CA GLN A 7 6.86 9.19 -12.15
C GLN A 7 5.58 9.86 -12.63
N THR A 8 4.51 9.12 -12.90
CA THR A 8 3.19 9.72 -13.16
C THR A 8 2.64 10.40 -11.92
N GLY A 9 2.79 9.80 -10.73
CA GLY A 9 2.39 10.42 -9.47
C GLY A 9 3.13 11.73 -9.17
N LEU A 10 4.44 11.78 -9.41
CA LEU A 10 5.27 12.98 -9.28
C LEU A 10 4.95 14.03 -10.34
N LEU A 11 4.72 13.63 -11.59
CA LEU A 11 4.36 14.55 -12.68
C LEU A 11 2.99 15.16 -12.44
N ILE A 12 2.00 14.34 -12.09
CA ILE A 12 0.65 14.82 -11.75
C ILE A 12 0.72 15.72 -10.51
N GLY A 13 1.47 15.31 -9.48
CA GLY A 13 1.69 16.10 -8.27
C GLY A 13 2.31 17.47 -8.58
N ASN A 14 3.40 17.50 -9.36
CA ASN A 14 4.09 18.73 -9.75
C ASN A 14 3.24 19.60 -10.69
N SER A 15 2.46 19.02 -11.61
CA SER A 15 1.55 19.78 -12.47
C SER A 15 0.41 20.40 -11.69
N ILE A 16 -0.16 19.68 -10.71
CA ILE A 16 -1.20 20.21 -9.82
C ILE A 16 -0.61 21.31 -8.93
N GLU A 17 0.53 21.07 -8.29
CA GLU A 17 1.22 22.04 -7.43
C GLU A 17 1.63 23.30 -8.21
N TYR A 18 2.20 23.14 -9.40
CA TYR A 18 2.52 24.26 -10.29
C TYR A 18 1.28 25.04 -10.71
N THR A 19 0.17 24.36 -11.02
CA THR A 19 -1.09 25.03 -11.40
C THR A 19 -1.70 25.80 -10.22
N ILE A 20 -1.61 25.25 -9.00
CA ILE A 20 -2.08 25.90 -7.78
C ILE A 20 -1.21 27.12 -7.45
N ILE A 21 0.12 26.97 -7.47
CA ILE A 21 1.07 28.05 -7.14
C ILE A 21 1.05 29.15 -8.21
N SER A 22 0.99 28.79 -9.50
CA SER A 22 0.94 29.77 -10.60
C SER A 22 -0.38 30.57 -10.60
N ARG A 23 -1.50 29.94 -10.24
CA ARG A 23 -2.77 30.65 -10.01
C ARG A 23 -2.71 31.53 -8.77
N ALA A 24 -2.16 31.04 -7.67
CA ALA A 24 -1.97 31.80 -6.43
C ALA A 24 -1.05 33.02 -6.61
N ARG A 25 -0.05 32.94 -7.50
CA ARG A 25 0.87 34.05 -7.78
C ARG A 25 0.28 35.11 -8.73
N ARG A 26 -0.62 34.73 -9.64
CA ARG A 26 -1.30 35.68 -10.56
C ARG A 26 -2.37 36.52 -9.86
N THR A 27 -2.96 36.00 -8.80
CA THR A 27 -3.97 36.69 -8.02
C THR A 27 -3.36 37.03 -6.68
N ASN A 28 -2.97 38.29 -6.45
CA ASN A 28 -2.48 38.83 -5.18
C ASN A 28 -3.60 38.82 -4.09
N LEU A 29 -4.26 37.68 -3.92
CA LEU A 29 -5.41 37.44 -3.07
C LEU A 29 -4.92 36.63 -1.87
N GLN A 30 -5.12 37.23 -0.69
CA GLN A 30 -5.22 36.53 0.58
C GLN A 30 -6.04 35.23 0.42
N PRO A 31 -5.75 34.17 1.20
CA PRO A 31 -6.30 32.84 0.99
C PRO A 31 -7.83 32.84 1.14
N ARG A 32 -8.54 33.04 0.03
CA ARG A 32 -10.01 32.97 -0.03
C ARG A 32 -10.42 31.53 -0.31
N ARG A 33 -11.28 31.03 0.57
CA ARG A 33 -11.76 29.64 0.71
C ARG A 33 -12.72 29.20 -0.41
N ASP A 34 -12.54 29.67 -1.65
CA ASP A 34 -13.48 29.46 -2.75
C ASP A 34 -12.82 28.66 -3.88
N ALA A 35 -12.65 27.35 -3.67
CA ALA A 35 -12.29 26.46 -4.78
C ALA A 35 -13.38 26.53 -5.88
N PRO A 36 -13.01 26.64 -7.17
CA PRO A 36 -13.97 26.72 -8.28
C PRO A 36 -14.90 25.50 -8.26
N ALA A 37 -16.18 25.69 -8.60
CA ALA A 37 -17.22 24.65 -8.51
C ALA A 37 -16.81 23.33 -9.20
N PHE A 38 -16.11 23.41 -10.33
CA PHE A 38 -15.52 22.28 -11.05
C PHE A 38 -14.56 21.44 -10.18
N GLY A 39 -13.70 22.08 -9.37
CA GLY A 39 -12.77 21.38 -8.47
C GLY A 39 -13.49 20.66 -7.33
N LYS A 40 -14.60 21.21 -6.83
CA LYS A 40 -15.43 20.56 -5.81
C LYS A 40 -16.15 19.33 -6.37
N ILE A 41 -16.71 19.43 -7.57
CA ILE A 41 -17.36 18.32 -8.28
C ILE A 41 -16.35 17.20 -8.57
N LEU A 42 -15.18 17.56 -9.11
CA LEU A 42 -14.12 16.58 -9.39
C LEU A 42 -13.67 15.86 -8.12
N ALA A 43 -13.45 16.57 -7.01
CA ALA A 43 -13.09 15.97 -5.74
C ALA A 43 -14.17 15.02 -5.21
N MET A 44 -15.45 15.42 -5.29
CA MET A 44 -16.58 14.56 -4.92
C MET A 44 -16.61 13.27 -5.76
N VAL A 45 -16.50 13.38 -7.08
CA VAL A 45 -16.50 12.23 -7.99
C VAL A 45 -15.34 11.27 -7.68
N VAL A 46 -14.11 11.80 -7.53
CA VAL A 46 -12.94 10.98 -7.21
C VAL A 46 -13.07 10.30 -5.84
N SER A 47 -13.64 11.00 -4.85
CA SER A 47 -13.87 10.43 -3.52
C SER A 47 -14.94 9.32 -3.51
N ALA A 48 -15.98 9.45 -4.36
CA ALA A 48 -17.05 8.47 -4.47
C ALA A 48 -16.64 7.22 -5.28
N ALA A 49 -15.67 7.34 -6.19
CA ALA A 49 -15.19 6.23 -7.00
C ALA A 49 -14.61 5.07 -6.16
N GLY A 50 -13.95 5.36 -5.04
CA GLY A 50 -13.37 4.34 -4.16
C GLY A 50 -14.43 3.39 -3.56
N PRO A 51 -15.41 3.89 -2.79
CA PRO A 51 -16.49 3.07 -2.26
C PRO A 51 -17.29 2.35 -3.35
N LEU A 52 -17.56 3.00 -4.48
CA LEU A 52 -18.29 2.39 -5.59
C LEU A 52 -17.52 1.22 -6.23
N THR A 53 -16.22 1.38 -6.47
CA THR A 53 -15.38 0.29 -7.01
C THR A 53 -15.24 -0.86 -6.00
N TRP A 54 -15.19 -0.57 -4.71
CA TRP A 54 -15.20 -1.60 -3.68
C TRP A 54 -16.53 -2.35 -3.60
N LEU A 55 -17.68 -1.66 -3.66
CA LEU A 55 -19.00 -2.30 -3.74
C LEU A 55 -19.12 -3.18 -5.00
N GLY A 56 -18.60 -2.71 -6.14
CA GLY A 56 -18.47 -3.51 -7.35
C GLY A 56 -17.63 -4.77 -7.15
N SER A 57 -16.54 -4.70 -6.37
CA SER A 57 -15.72 -5.87 -6.06
C SER A 57 -16.46 -6.93 -5.24
N ILE A 58 -17.34 -6.52 -4.32
CA ILE A 58 -18.19 -7.42 -3.55
C ILE A 58 -19.17 -8.12 -4.49
N PHE A 59 -19.79 -7.37 -5.42
CA PHE A 59 -20.69 -7.93 -6.42
C PHE A 59 -19.98 -8.98 -7.30
N VAL A 60 -18.78 -8.68 -7.80
CA VAL A 60 -18.01 -9.63 -8.61
C VAL A 60 -17.55 -10.83 -7.79
N PHE A 61 -17.28 -10.68 -6.49
CA PHE A 61 -16.94 -11.79 -5.62
C PHE A 61 -18.11 -12.77 -5.40
N THR A 62 -19.33 -12.24 -5.22
CA THR A 62 -20.52 -13.04 -4.92
C THR A 62 -21.12 -13.70 -6.17
N TRP A 63 -21.17 -12.98 -7.30
CA TRP A 63 -21.81 -13.46 -8.53
C TRP A 63 -20.85 -13.79 -9.67
N GLY A 64 -19.56 -13.47 -9.54
CA GLY A 64 -18.57 -13.75 -10.57
C GLY A 64 -18.01 -15.18 -10.55
N PRO A 65 -17.17 -15.54 -11.53
CA PRO A 65 -16.54 -16.85 -11.61
C PRO A 65 -15.63 -17.15 -10.41
N ILE A 66 -15.68 -18.39 -9.92
CA ILE A 66 -14.84 -18.85 -8.79
C ILE A 66 -13.34 -18.74 -9.14
N SER A 67 -12.96 -18.92 -10.40
CA SER A 67 -11.57 -18.78 -10.86
C SER A 67 -10.99 -17.38 -10.66
N TRP A 68 -11.84 -16.34 -10.53
CA TRP A 68 -11.39 -14.96 -10.29
C TRP A 68 -11.17 -14.65 -8.81
N ARG A 69 -11.60 -15.54 -7.90
CA ARG A 69 -11.51 -15.31 -6.45
C ARG A 69 -10.08 -15.13 -5.97
N GLY A 70 -9.24 -16.12 -6.23
CA GLY A 70 -7.84 -16.09 -5.85
C GLY A 70 -7.04 -14.93 -6.44
N PRO A 71 -6.99 -14.75 -7.76
CA PRO A 71 -6.13 -13.75 -8.37
C PRO A 71 -6.64 -12.30 -8.20
N VAL A 72 -7.95 -12.07 -8.05
CA VAL A 72 -8.52 -10.71 -8.17
C VAL A 72 -9.45 -10.34 -7.03
N THR A 73 -10.58 -11.04 -6.86
CA THR A 73 -11.69 -10.47 -6.07
C THR A 73 -11.44 -10.48 -4.57
N TYR A 74 -10.74 -11.50 -4.02
CA TYR A 74 -10.32 -11.46 -2.61
C TYR A 74 -9.39 -10.28 -2.33
N SER A 75 -8.44 -10.00 -3.22
CA SER A 75 -7.52 -8.86 -3.08
C SER A 75 -8.28 -7.53 -3.04
N MET A 76 -9.25 -7.35 -3.95
CA MET A 76 -10.05 -6.11 -4.02
C MET A 76 -10.95 -5.93 -2.78
N MET A 77 -11.57 -7.00 -2.28
CA MET A 77 -12.44 -6.92 -1.11
C MET A 77 -11.66 -6.57 0.17
N ILE A 78 -10.48 -7.16 0.34
CA ILE A 78 -9.68 -7.02 1.57
C ILE A 78 -8.82 -5.74 1.54
N ALA A 79 -8.42 -5.25 0.37
CA ALA A 79 -7.57 -4.06 0.20
C ALA A 79 -7.92 -2.83 1.07
N PRO A 80 -9.20 -2.42 1.24
CA PRO A 80 -9.53 -1.27 2.09
C PRO A 80 -9.09 -1.41 3.53
N SER A 81 -9.13 -2.62 4.10
CA SER A 81 -8.72 -2.84 5.49
C SER A 81 -7.22 -2.54 5.69
N GLY A 82 -6.37 -2.89 4.73
CA GLY A 82 -4.95 -2.52 4.73
C GLY A 82 -4.74 -1.01 4.62
N THR A 83 -5.52 -0.35 3.76
CA THR A 83 -5.47 1.12 3.61
C THR A 83 -5.90 1.85 4.87
N ILE A 84 -6.98 1.39 5.52
CA ILE A 84 -7.48 1.95 6.78
C ILE A 84 -6.41 1.82 7.87
N LEU A 85 -5.82 0.63 8.03
CA LEU A 85 -4.74 0.42 8.99
C LEU A 85 -3.53 1.33 8.69
N ARG A 86 -3.10 1.41 7.43
CA ARG A 86 -2.03 2.33 7.02
C ARG A 86 -2.35 3.79 7.36
N TYR A 87 -3.59 4.23 7.18
CA TYR A 87 -4.04 5.58 7.54
C TYR A 87 -3.92 5.83 9.06
N TYR A 88 -4.32 4.87 9.89
CA TYR A 88 -4.16 4.99 11.35
C TYR A 88 -2.69 4.99 11.76
N LEU A 89 -1.86 4.14 11.16
CA LEU A 89 -0.42 4.11 11.41
C LEU A 89 0.25 5.42 10.98
N ALA A 90 -0.16 6.02 9.87
CA ALA A 90 0.38 7.29 9.39
C ALA A 90 0.17 8.45 10.39
N LYS A 91 -0.82 8.38 11.28
CA LYS A 91 -0.99 9.36 12.37
C LYS A 91 0.19 9.36 13.35
N LEU A 92 0.95 8.28 13.44
CA LEU A 92 2.17 8.21 14.24
C LEU A 92 3.28 9.11 13.66
N ASN A 93 3.25 9.39 12.35
CA ASN A 93 4.20 10.31 11.71
C ASN A 93 4.06 11.75 12.22
N LEU A 94 2.88 12.11 12.74
CA LEU A 94 2.58 13.44 13.30
C LEU A 94 2.99 13.57 14.77
N ARG A 95 3.38 12.47 15.43
CA ARG A 95 3.78 12.52 16.85
C ARG A 95 5.15 13.17 16.98
N GLN A 96 5.32 13.96 18.04
CA GLN A 96 6.58 14.65 18.38
C GLN A 96 7.82 13.74 18.31
N LEU A 97 7.68 12.47 18.73
CA LEU A 97 8.75 11.47 18.70
C LEU A 97 9.23 11.15 17.27
N SER A 98 8.29 11.10 16.31
CA SER A 98 8.57 10.90 14.89
C SER A 98 9.18 12.15 14.26
N THR A 99 8.68 13.33 14.65
CA THR A 99 9.12 14.64 14.13
C THR A 99 10.52 15.02 14.62
N ASN A 100 10.81 14.87 15.92
CA ASN A 100 12.10 15.25 16.51
C ASN A 100 13.26 14.39 15.98
N ASN A 101 12.99 13.12 15.69
CA ASN A 101 14.00 12.20 15.15
C ASN A 101 14.11 12.23 13.62
N GLY A 102 13.19 12.91 12.93
CA GLY A 102 13.11 12.90 11.47
C GLY A 102 12.87 11.49 10.90
N PHE A 103 12.16 10.64 11.65
CA PHE A 103 11.95 9.23 11.30
C PHE A 103 10.43 8.96 11.19
N PRO A 104 9.88 8.79 9.98
CA PRO A 104 8.45 8.52 9.76
C PRO A 104 8.04 7.14 10.30
N THR A 105 7.71 7.09 11.60
CA THR A 105 7.52 5.84 12.33
C THR A 105 6.30 5.06 11.85
N GLY A 106 5.23 5.77 11.47
CA GLY A 106 4.02 5.19 10.92
C GLY A 106 4.23 4.52 9.58
N THR A 107 4.95 5.17 8.66
CA THR A 107 5.26 4.61 7.33
C THR A 107 6.19 3.42 7.44
N PHE A 108 7.23 3.53 8.28
CA PHE A 108 8.10 2.41 8.62
C PHE A 108 7.32 1.21 9.16
N LEU A 109 6.48 1.43 10.18
CA LEU A 109 5.73 0.36 10.84
C LEU A 109 4.72 -0.30 9.89
N ALA A 110 4.04 0.48 9.06
CA ALA A 110 3.13 -0.05 8.05
C ALA A 110 3.85 -0.98 7.07
N ASN A 111 5.02 -0.59 6.57
CA ASN A 111 5.83 -1.41 5.67
C ASN A 111 6.36 -2.67 6.37
N VAL A 112 6.89 -2.54 7.59
CA VAL A 112 7.43 -3.67 8.37
C VAL A 112 6.35 -4.71 8.68
N ILE A 113 5.18 -4.29 9.15
CA ILE A 113 4.05 -5.19 9.43
C ILE A 113 3.57 -5.85 8.14
N ALA A 114 3.40 -5.07 7.06
CA ALA A 114 2.99 -5.61 5.77
C ALA A 114 3.99 -6.65 5.25
N THR A 115 5.30 -6.41 5.36
CA THR A 115 6.33 -7.36 4.93
C THR A 115 6.34 -8.64 5.77
N ALA A 116 6.20 -8.53 7.10
CA ALA A 116 6.12 -9.70 7.97
C ALA A 116 4.91 -10.59 7.61
N LEU A 117 3.74 -9.97 7.43
CA LEU A 117 2.52 -10.67 7.05
C LEU A 117 2.60 -11.23 5.63
N LEU A 118 3.17 -10.48 4.69
CA LEU A 118 3.42 -10.93 3.31
C LEU A 118 4.27 -12.22 3.30
N ALA A 119 5.34 -12.24 4.09
CA ALA A 119 6.22 -13.41 4.20
C ALA A 119 5.50 -14.59 4.85
N LEU A 120 4.71 -14.35 5.91
CA LEU A 120 3.90 -15.35 6.58
C LEU A 120 2.86 -15.97 5.63
N PHE A 121 2.06 -15.16 4.96
CA PHE A 121 1.03 -15.65 4.02
C PHE A 121 1.66 -16.36 2.83
N SER A 122 2.84 -15.91 2.38
CA SER A 122 3.61 -16.63 1.36
C SER A 122 4.00 -18.02 1.84
N ALA A 123 4.55 -18.17 3.06
CA ALA A 123 4.88 -19.48 3.62
C ALA A 123 3.64 -20.38 3.72
N LEU A 124 2.51 -19.84 4.20
CA LEU A 124 1.26 -20.58 4.35
C LEU A 124 0.70 -21.11 3.03
N GLN A 125 0.99 -20.47 1.88
CA GLN A 125 0.58 -20.98 0.56
C GLN A 125 1.31 -22.25 0.11
N TYR A 126 2.42 -22.61 0.77
CA TYR A 126 3.16 -23.85 0.53
C TYR A 126 2.76 -24.97 1.50
N THR A 127 1.70 -24.78 2.31
CA THR A 127 1.21 -25.81 3.23
C THR A 127 0.24 -26.76 2.54
N SER A 128 0.13 -27.99 3.06
CA SER A 128 -0.86 -28.98 2.56
C SER A 128 -2.30 -28.46 2.68
N ALA A 129 -2.62 -27.71 3.75
CA ALA A 129 -3.92 -27.08 3.93
C ALA A 129 -4.29 -26.14 2.77
N ALA A 130 -3.33 -25.35 2.29
CA ALA A 130 -3.55 -24.47 1.14
C ALA A 130 -3.69 -25.20 -0.19
N ARG A 131 -3.07 -26.38 -0.33
CA ARG A 131 -3.26 -27.22 -1.52
C ARG A 131 -4.64 -27.87 -1.56
N ILE A 132 -5.11 -28.38 -0.42
CA ILE A 132 -6.38 -29.12 -0.34
C ILE A 132 -7.57 -28.17 -0.48
N ASN A 133 -7.46 -26.93 0.01
CA ASN A 133 -8.53 -25.95 0.01
C ASN A 133 -8.18 -24.74 -0.86
N SER A 134 -8.73 -24.70 -2.08
CA SER A 134 -8.53 -23.63 -3.05
C SER A 134 -9.04 -22.27 -2.54
N GLU A 135 -10.12 -22.24 -1.77
CA GLU A 135 -10.65 -21.01 -1.16
C GLU A 135 -9.72 -20.47 -0.07
N TYR A 136 -9.09 -21.35 0.72
CA TYR A 136 -8.06 -20.94 1.68
C TYR A 136 -6.83 -20.35 0.97
N CYS A 137 -6.36 -20.98 -0.10
CA CYS A 137 -5.28 -20.43 -0.94
C CYS A 137 -5.65 -19.06 -1.52
N ALA A 138 -6.88 -18.91 -2.01
CA ALA A 138 -7.42 -17.68 -2.56
C ALA A 138 -7.50 -16.55 -1.53
N GLY A 139 -7.93 -16.87 -0.30
CA GLY A 139 -7.91 -15.94 0.83
C GLY A 139 -6.50 -15.48 1.19
N LEU A 140 -5.53 -16.41 1.25
CA LEU A 140 -4.12 -16.07 1.48
C LEU A 140 -3.57 -15.15 0.37
N GLN A 141 -3.95 -15.38 -0.89
CA GLN A 141 -3.57 -14.51 -2.01
C GLN A 141 -4.15 -13.11 -1.83
N GLY A 142 -5.43 -13.00 -1.44
CA GLY A 142 -6.07 -11.72 -1.17
C GLY A 142 -5.45 -10.94 -0.01
N LEU A 143 -5.07 -11.62 1.06
CA LEU A 143 -4.32 -11.01 2.17
C LEU A 143 -2.94 -10.52 1.71
N ARG A 144 -2.30 -11.26 0.81
CA ARG A 144 -0.97 -10.93 0.34
C ARG A 144 -0.96 -9.76 -0.63
N ASP A 145 -1.80 -9.80 -1.65
CA ASP A 145 -1.81 -8.81 -2.73
C ASP A 145 -2.74 -7.62 -2.42
N GLY A 146 -3.86 -7.87 -1.72
CA GLY A 146 -4.80 -6.85 -1.28
C GLY A 146 -4.40 -6.18 0.03
N PHE A 147 -4.44 -6.92 1.15
CA PHE A 147 -4.17 -6.33 2.47
C PHE A 147 -2.74 -5.80 2.58
N CYS A 148 -1.72 -6.65 2.39
CA CYS A 148 -0.32 -6.24 2.53
C CYS A 148 0.09 -5.24 1.44
N GLY A 149 -0.46 -5.38 0.22
CA GLY A 149 -0.25 -4.43 -0.87
C GLY A 149 -0.75 -3.02 -0.54
N CYS A 150 -1.93 -2.90 0.09
CA CYS A 150 -2.48 -1.60 0.50
C CYS A 150 -1.96 -1.07 1.84
N LEU A 151 -1.49 -1.96 2.73
CA LEU A 151 -0.86 -1.60 3.99
C LEU A 151 0.59 -1.09 3.81
N SER A 152 1.32 -1.66 2.85
CA SER A 152 2.65 -1.16 2.48
C SER A 152 2.56 0.04 1.52
N THR A 153 3.63 0.82 1.44
CA THR A 153 3.77 1.91 0.49
C THR A 153 5.22 2.23 0.19
N ILE A 154 5.52 2.30 -1.10
CA ILE A 154 6.82 2.77 -1.61
C ILE A 154 6.76 4.26 -2.02
N SER A 155 5.60 4.75 -2.45
CA SER A 155 5.43 6.13 -2.90
C SER A 155 5.55 7.13 -1.76
N THR A 156 4.90 6.86 -0.62
CA THR A 156 5.03 7.69 0.59
C THR A 156 6.45 7.61 1.14
N PHE A 157 7.05 6.41 1.16
CA PHE A 157 8.44 6.22 1.59
C PHE A 157 9.42 7.06 0.77
N PHE A 158 9.35 7.00 -0.58
CA PHE A 158 10.22 7.82 -1.43
C PHE A 158 9.96 9.31 -1.26
N LEU A 159 8.70 9.73 -1.11
CA LEU A 159 8.36 11.13 -0.89
C LEU A 159 8.94 11.65 0.43
N GLU A 160 8.92 10.84 1.49
CA GLU A 160 9.53 11.18 2.78
C GLU A 160 11.06 11.30 2.68
N VAL A 161 11.71 10.33 2.01
CA VAL A 161 13.16 10.36 1.75
C VAL A 161 13.54 11.59 0.92
N TYR A 162 12.79 11.88 -0.13
CA TYR A 162 13.01 13.03 -1.01
C TYR A 162 12.86 14.35 -0.25
N ARG A 163 11.78 14.52 0.52
CA ARG A 163 11.52 15.74 1.30
C ARG A 163 12.51 15.95 2.45
N ALA A 164 13.01 14.87 3.05
CA ALA A 164 13.99 14.96 4.12
C ALA A 164 15.39 15.39 3.62
N GLY A 165 15.67 15.23 2.32
CA GLY A 165 16.93 15.61 1.71
C GLY A 165 18.13 14.73 2.11
N PRO A 166 19.31 14.97 1.50
CA PRO A 166 20.49 14.13 1.71
C PRO A 166 21.15 14.41 3.06
N CYS A 167 20.75 13.68 4.10
CA CYS A 167 21.39 13.73 5.41
C CYS A 167 21.52 12.33 6.03
N TYR A 168 22.35 12.19 7.07
CA TYR A 168 22.59 10.90 7.73
C TYR A 168 21.30 10.28 8.30
N LYS A 169 20.36 11.10 8.79
CA LYS A 169 19.07 10.63 9.34
C LYS A 169 18.21 10.01 8.25
N THR A 170 18.14 10.65 7.08
CA THR A 170 17.43 10.15 5.89
C THR A 170 18.05 8.85 5.40
N PHE A 171 19.38 8.78 5.29
CA PHE A 171 20.07 7.55 4.89
C PHE A 171 19.81 6.42 5.88
N ARG A 172 19.89 6.69 7.18
CA ARG A 172 19.55 5.73 8.23
C ARG A 172 18.12 5.24 8.08
N TYR A 173 17.13 6.14 7.90
CA TYR A 173 15.73 5.76 7.70
C TYR A 173 15.53 4.85 6.49
N ALA A 174 16.12 5.22 5.35
CA ALA A 174 16.00 4.44 4.12
C ALA A 174 16.63 3.06 4.29
N LEU A 175 17.85 3.01 4.84
CA LEU A 175 18.58 1.77 5.06
C LEU A 175 17.88 0.86 6.08
N THR A 176 17.41 1.40 7.21
CA THR A 176 16.71 0.60 8.22
C THR A 176 15.41 0.03 7.67
N SER A 177 14.66 0.80 6.89
CA SER A 177 13.40 0.35 6.27
C SER A 177 13.64 -0.79 5.27
N TRP A 178 14.69 -0.67 4.45
CA TRP A 178 15.08 -1.70 3.50
C TRP A 178 15.54 -2.97 4.23
N ILE A 179 16.52 -2.85 5.12
CA ILE A 179 17.12 -3.99 5.81
C ILE A 179 16.08 -4.72 6.64
N SER A 180 15.20 -4.01 7.36
CA SER A 180 14.14 -4.66 8.13
C SER A 180 13.21 -5.50 7.26
N GLY A 181 12.87 -5.01 6.06
CA GLY A 181 12.03 -5.77 5.13
C GLY A 181 12.71 -7.04 4.63
N GLN A 182 13.96 -6.94 4.18
CA GLN A 182 14.74 -8.09 3.72
C GLN A 182 14.95 -9.11 4.84
N PHE A 183 15.31 -8.64 6.03
CA PHE A 183 15.52 -9.48 7.20
C PHE A 183 14.25 -10.24 7.58
N LEU A 184 13.08 -9.59 7.61
CA LEU A 184 11.81 -10.25 7.91
C LEU A 184 11.43 -11.29 6.85
N CYS A 185 11.61 -11.00 5.57
CA CYS A 185 11.39 -11.99 4.51
C CYS A 185 12.28 -13.22 4.68
N LEU A 186 13.58 -13.02 4.95
CA LEU A 186 14.53 -14.11 5.19
C LEU A 186 14.17 -14.91 6.44
N MET A 187 13.85 -14.25 7.55
CA MET A 187 13.54 -14.91 8.82
C MET A 187 12.23 -15.67 8.79
N ILE A 188 11.20 -15.17 8.10
CA ILE A 188 9.87 -15.81 8.10
C ILE A 188 9.76 -16.80 6.93
N PHE A 189 9.93 -16.30 5.71
CA PHE A 189 9.75 -17.13 4.51
C PHE A 189 10.99 -17.95 4.19
N GLY A 190 12.19 -17.35 4.31
CA GLY A 190 13.45 -18.07 4.07
C GLY A 190 13.64 -19.25 5.00
N ILE A 191 13.45 -19.07 6.32
CA ILE A 191 13.53 -20.16 7.29
C ILE A 191 12.51 -21.26 6.99
N TYR A 192 11.26 -20.90 6.64
CA TYR A 192 10.26 -21.90 6.25
C TYR A 192 10.74 -22.75 5.07
N VAL A 193 11.26 -22.13 4.02
CA VAL A 193 11.78 -22.80 2.82
C VAL A 193 13.05 -23.63 3.11
N TRP A 194 13.87 -23.24 4.08
CA TRP A 194 15.07 -23.99 4.45
C TRP A 194 14.78 -25.21 5.32
N ILE A 195 13.79 -25.13 6.20
CA ILE A 195 13.43 -26.22 7.12
C ILE A 195 12.51 -27.23 6.45
N TYR A 196 11.53 -26.74 5.70
CA TYR A 196 10.54 -27.57 5.04
C TYR A 196 10.85 -27.65 3.56
N ASP A 197 10.81 -28.86 2.99
CA ASP A 197 10.81 -29.01 1.54
C ASP A 197 9.52 -28.36 1.00
N PRO A 198 9.62 -27.19 0.33
CA PRO A 198 8.46 -26.42 -0.05
C PRO A 198 7.67 -27.21 -1.09
N GLN A 199 6.60 -27.81 -0.62
CA GLN A 199 5.54 -28.41 -1.42
C GLN A 199 5.10 -27.45 -2.54
N GLU A 200 4.65 -27.96 -3.69
CA GLU A 200 4.15 -27.09 -4.76
C GLU A 200 3.17 -26.05 -4.23
N ARG A 201 3.42 -24.77 -4.59
CA ARG A 201 2.59 -23.64 -4.19
C ARG A 201 1.14 -23.89 -4.60
N CYS A 202 0.21 -23.57 -3.71
CA CYS A 202 -1.21 -23.73 -3.99
C CYS A 202 -1.61 -23.01 -5.29
N ALA A 203 -2.49 -23.64 -6.07
CA ALA A 203 -2.98 -23.15 -7.34
C ALA A 203 -4.48 -22.85 -7.28
N PHE A 204 -4.92 -21.89 -8.08
CA PHE A 204 -6.33 -21.59 -8.25
C PHE A 204 -6.91 -22.48 -9.37
N PRO A 205 -8.20 -22.84 -9.29
CA PRO A 205 -8.87 -23.46 -10.43
C PRO A 205 -8.80 -22.52 -11.63
N THR A 206 -8.28 -23.04 -12.75
CA THR A 206 -8.26 -22.37 -14.06
C THR A 206 -9.66 -22.27 -14.64
#